data_AF-A0A444YZY9-F1
#
_entry.id   AF-A0A444YZY9-F1
#
_cell.length_a   1.000
_cell.length_b   1.000
_cell.length_c   1.000
_cell.angle_alpha   90.00
_cell.angle_beta   90.00
_cell.angle_gamma   90.00
#
_symmetry.space_group_name_H-M   'P 1'
#
loop_
_entity.id
_entity.type
_entity.pdbx_description
1 polymer ?
#
loop_
_entity_poly.entity_id
_entity_poly.type
_entity_poly.pdbx_seq_one_letter_code
_entity_poly.pdbx_strand_id
1 'polypeptide(L)'
;MVHMKSNTRCFTTNCKKELDQGGNWMAIYAGRDKYEVYNTHGNRKKFVLDLSKRECSCRKYQLAGIPCQHAMSCIMKMCFDVDSYFDDCFKKDTYVRCYEHIIYPVNGSNLWERTLHDDVLPPVFRKSIGRPKKE
;
A
#
# COMPACT_ATOMS: atom_id res chain seq x y z
N MET A 1 10.64 22.64 -12.09
CA MET A 1 9.30 22.69 -11.45
C MET A 1 8.40 21.67 -12.15
N VAL A 2 8.31 20.45 -11.61
CA VAL A 2 7.41 19.44 -12.17
C VAL A 2 5.96 19.87 -11.88
N HIS A 3 5.27 20.35 -12.91
CA HIS A 3 3.83 20.60 -12.84
C HIS A 3 3.09 19.26 -12.71
N MET A 4 2.86 18.82 -11.48
CA MET A 4 1.92 17.73 -11.19
C MET A 4 0.50 18.30 -11.28
N LYS A 5 -0.15 18.12 -12.42
CA LYS A 5 -1.57 18.49 -12.62
C LYS A 5 -2.43 17.88 -11.51
N SER A 6 -3.29 18.70 -10.93
CA SER A 6 -4.37 18.34 -10.02
C SER A 6 -5.33 17.38 -10.72
N ASN A 7 -5.23 16.07 -10.44
CA ASN A 7 -6.35 15.16 -10.62
C ASN A 7 -6.17 13.95 -9.69
N THR A 8 -7.05 13.89 -8.69
CA THR A 8 -7.17 12.89 -7.63
C THR A 8 -7.53 11.54 -8.25
N ARG A 9 -6.50 10.76 -8.59
CA ARG A 9 -6.60 9.32 -8.77
C ARG A 9 -5.28 8.72 -8.32
N CYS A 10 -5.31 7.90 -7.27
CA CYS A 10 -4.14 7.19 -6.80
C CYS A 10 -3.68 6.18 -7.86
N PHE A 11 -2.69 6.53 -8.68
CA PHE A 11 -2.19 5.71 -9.80
C PHE A 11 -1.08 4.72 -9.41
N THR A 12 -0.92 4.38 -8.12
CA THR A 12 0.04 3.33 -7.76
C THR A 12 -0.38 2.02 -8.41
N THR A 13 0.59 1.28 -8.98
CA THR A 13 0.33 0.00 -9.67
C THR A 13 -0.36 -1.02 -8.78
N ASN A 14 -0.15 -0.94 -7.46
CA ASN A 14 -0.80 -1.79 -6.48
C ASN A 14 -2.27 -1.43 -6.25
N CYS A 15 -2.66 -0.15 -6.33
CA CYS A 15 -4.04 0.24 -6.17
C CYS A 15 -4.94 -0.34 -7.28
N LYS A 16 -4.48 -0.28 -8.54
CA LYS A 16 -5.19 -0.88 -9.68
C LYS A 16 -5.38 -2.39 -9.50
N LYS A 17 -4.35 -3.09 -9.03
CA LYS A 17 -4.42 -4.53 -8.78
C LYS A 17 -5.45 -4.90 -7.72
N GLU A 18 -5.48 -4.17 -6.60
CA GLU A 18 -6.44 -4.44 -5.53
C GLU A 18 -7.87 -4.07 -5.97
N LEU A 19 -8.03 -3.04 -6.81
CA LEU A 19 -9.29 -2.66 -7.44
C LEU A 19 -9.85 -3.78 -8.34
N ASP A 20 -9.04 -4.30 -9.26
CA ASP A 20 -9.43 -5.37 -10.19
C ASP A 20 -9.84 -6.64 -9.43
N GLN A 21 -9.11 -6.98 -8.37
CA GLN A 21 -9.42 -8.14 -7.52
C GLN A 21 -10.67 -7.94 -6.66
N GLY A 22 -11.03 -6.68 -6.37
CA GLY A 22 -12.19 -6.30 -5.56
C GLY A 22 -13.53 -6.79 -6.15
N GLY A 23 -13.63 -6.97 -7.47
CA GLY A 23 -14.88 -7.45 -8.10
C GLY A 23 -15.36 -8.83 -7.62
N ASN A 24 -14.50 -9.63 -7.00
CA ASN A 24 -14.82 -10.97 -6.50
C ASN A 24 -15.36 -11.00 -5.05
N TRP A 25 -15.60 -9.83 -4.46
CA TRP A 25 -15.96 -9.72 -3.04
C TRP A 25 -17.21 -8.88 -2.86
N MET A 26 -18.05 -9.34 -1.93
CA MET A 26 -19.28 -8.68 -1.54
C MET A 26 -19.25 -8.31 -0.07
N ALA A 27 -19.68 -7.08 0.21
CA ALA A 27 -19.78 -6.53 1.55
C ALA A 27 -21.21 -6.60 2.07
N ILE A 28 -21.35 -6.96 3.34
CA ILE A 28 -22.56 -6.84 4.17
C ILE A 28 -22.24 -5.89 5.31
N TYR A 29 -23.07 -4.87 5.51
CA TYR A 29 -22.91 -3.92 6.60
C TYR A 29 -23.33 -4.55 7.93
N ALA A 30 -22.46 -4.48 8.93
CA ALA A 30 -22.67 -5.02 10.28
C ALA A 30 -22.89 -3.93 11.34
N GLY A 31 -22.90 -2.64 10.94
CA GLY A 31 -23.02 -1.51 11.85
C GLY A 31 -21.67 -0.88 12.22
N ARG A 32 -21.67 0.43 12.53
CA ARG A 32 -20.49 1.19 13.01
C ARG A 32 -19.28 1.08 12.08
N ASP A 33 -19.50 1.31 10.78
CA ASP A 33 -18.48 1.21 9.72
C ASP A 33 -17.77 -0.15 9.61
N LYS A 34 -18.39 -1.20 10.16
CA LYS A 34 -17.91 -2.58 10.04
C LYS A 34 -18.68 -3.34 8.97
N TYR A 35 -17.94 -4.17 8.25
CA TYR A 35 -18.44 -4.94 7.13
C TYR A 35 -17.94 -6.38 7.24
N GLU A 36 -18.84 -7.33 7.02
CA GLU A 36 -18.45 -8.69 6.66
C GLU A 36 -18.27 -8.75 5.15
N VAL A 37 -17.08 -9.12 4.71
CA VAL A 37 -16.72 -9.22 3.29
C VAL A 37 -16.50 -10.68 2.95
N TYR A 38 -17.27 -11.20 1.99
CA TYR A 38 -17.20 -12.59 1.59
C TYR A 38 -17.00 -12.69 0.08
N ASN A 39 -16.37 -13.79 -0.33
CA ASN A 39 -16.09 -14.02 -1.73
C ASN A 39 -17.34 -14.51 -2.47
N THR A 40 -17.57 -14.02 -3.69
CA THR A 40 -18.74 -14.37 -4.52
C THR A 40 -18.61 -15.74 -5.21
N HIS A 41 -17.41 -16.28 -5.33
CA HIS A 41 -17.11 -17.50 -6.10
C HIS A 41 -17.01 -18.77 -5.21
N GLY A 42 -17.68 -18.78 -4.05
CA GLY A 42 -17.99 -20.03 -3.32
C GLY A 42 -16.89 -20.63 -2.43
N ASN A 43 -15.70 -20.02 -2.36
CA ASN A 43 -14.56 -20.47 -1.54
C ASN A 43 -14.71 -20.15 -0.02
N ARG A 44 -15.93 -19.80 0.46
CA ARG A 44 -16.33 -19.54 1.86
C ARG A 44 -15.42 -18.61 2.69
N LYS A 45 -14.45 -17.94 2.08
CA LYS A 45 -13.56 -17.00 2.77
C LYS A 45 -14.35 -15.75 3.15
N LYS A 46 -14.21 -15.36 4.42
CA LYS A 46 -14.83 -14.19 5.01
C LYS A 46 -13.77 -13.36 5.71
N PHE A 47 -13.89 -12.05 5.58
CA PHE A 47 -13.03 -11.08 6.24
C PHE A 47 -13.89 -10.04 6.93
N VAL A 48 -13.37 -9.50 8.02
CA VAL A 48 -13.97 -8.36 8.71
C VAL A 48 -13.20 -7.13 8.28
N LEU A 49 -13.93 -6.11 7.85
CA LEU A 49 -13.40 -4.81 7.50
C LEU A 49 -14.00 -3.76 8.43
N ASP A 50 -13.15 -2.90 8.99
CA ASP A 50 -13.54 -1.70 9.72
C ASP A 50 -13.02 -0.50 8.90
N LEU A 51 -13.93 0.19 8.21
CA LEU A 51 -13.57 1.33 7.35
C LEU A 51 -13.16 2.55 8.19
N SER A 52 -13.75 2.74 9.37
CA SER A 52 -13.39 3.85 10.27
C SER A 52 -11.95 3.75 10.76
N LYS A 53 -11.51 2.53 11.07
CA LYS A 53 -10.15 2.25 11.54
C LYS A 53 -9.17 1.93 10.42
N ARG A 54 -9.64 1.80 9.18
CA ARG A 54 -8.83 1.39 8.02
C ARG A 54 -8.19 0.02 8.24
N GLU A 55 -8.93 -0.91 8.83
CA GLU A 55 -8.44 -2.23 9.20
C GLU A 55 -9.19 -3.33 8.47
N CYS A 56 -8.46 -4.30 7.93
CA CYS A 56 -9.05 -5.53 7.41
C CYS A 56 -8.41 -6.75 8.09
N SER A 57 -9.19 -7.78 8.38
CA SER A 57 -8.65 -9.02 8.96
C SER A 57 -7.68 -9.75 8.01
N CYS A 58 -7.63 -9.39 6.72
CA CYS A 58 -6.60 -9.85 5.79
C CYS A 58 -5.21 -9.22 6.00
N ARG A 59 -5.09 -8.22 6.89
CA ARG A 59 -3.87 -7.46 7.25
C ARG A 59 -3.21 -6.64 6.14
N LYS A 60 -3.56 -6.86 4.86
CA LYS A 60 -2.99 -6.11 3.74
C LYS A 60 -3.18 -4.60 3.87
N TYR A 61 -4.34 -4.16 4.35
CA TYR A 61 -4.64 -2.73 4.49
C TYR A 61 -3.67 -2.08 5.49
N GLN A 62 -3.53 -2.67 6.67
CA GLN A 62 -2.64 -2.18 7.72
C GLN A 62 -1.16 -2.21 7.31
N LEU A 63 -0.75 -3.21 6.53
CA LEU A 63 0.64 -3.35 6.07
C LEU A 63 0.99 -2.37 4.94
N ALA A 64 0.05 -2.10 4.05
CA ALA A 64 0.31 -1.31 2.84
C ALA A 64 -0.09 0.16 2.97
N GLY A 65 -0.94 0.52 3.95
CA GLY A 65 -1.50 1.87 4.08
C GLY A 65 -2.47 2.26 2.95
N ILE A 66 -2.84 1.30 2.10
CA ILE A 66 -3.80 1.47 1.00
C ILE A 66 -4.93 0.45 1.17
N PRO A 67 -6.17 0.77 0.75
CA PRO A 67 -7.26 -0.18 0.92
C PRO A 67 -7.01 -1.46 0.11
N CYS A 68 -7.08 -2.60 0.79
CA CYS A 68 -6.97 -3.92 0.16
C CYS A 68 -8.18 -4.23 -0.73
N GLN A 69 -8.13 -5.31 -1.52
CA GLN A 69 -9.23 -5.75 -2.39
C GLN A 69 -10.58 -5.80 -1.68
N HIS A 70 -10.63 -6.27 -0.42
CA HIS A 70 -11.86 -6.33 0.37
C HIS A 70 -12.41 -4.94 0.70
N ALA A 71 -11.52 -4.01 1.04
CA ALA A 71 -11.88 -2.63 1.34
C ALA A 71 -12.34 -1.90 0.07
N MET A 72 -11.62 -2.09 -1.04
CA MET A 72 -11.98 -1.55 -2.36
C MET A 72 -13.39 -1.95 -2.76
N SER A 73 -13.76 -3.23 -2.62
CA SER A 73 -15.12 -3.70 -2.90
C SER A 73 -16.18 -2.99 -2.05
N CYS A 74 -15.91 -2.79 -0.76
CA CYS A 74 -16.84 -2.12 0.15
C CYS A 74 -17.02 -0.65 -0.22
N ILE A 75 -15.91 0.07 -0.39
CA ILE A 75 -15.88 1.51 -0.70
C ILE A 75 -16.60 1.78 -2.01
N MET A 76 -16.30 1.00 -3.06
CA MET A 76 -16.96 1.16 -4.36
C MET A 76 -18.45 0.84 -4.31
N LYS A 77 -18.83 -0.27 -3.66
CA LYS A 77 -20.23 -0.70 -3.58
C LYS A 77 -21.09 0.28 -2.79
N MET A 78 -20.50 0.95 -1.79
CA MET A 78 -21.16 2.00 -1.00
C MET A 78 -21.01 3.39 -1.62
N CYS A 79 -20.42 3.51 -2.82
CA CYS A 79 -20.17 4.77 -3.52
C CYS A 79 -19.41 5.80 -2.65
N PHE A 80 -18.55 5.33 -1.75
CA PHE A 80 -17.71 6.22 -0.97
C PHE A 80 -16.52 6.70 -1.81
N ASP A 81 -15.99 7.86 -1.43
CA ASP A 81 -14.76 8.37 -2.02
C ASP A 81 -13.57 7.52 -1.62
N VAL A 82 -12.94 6.86 -2.59
CA VAL A 82 -11.78 5.99 -2.37
C VAL A 82 -10.58 6.79 -1.86
N ASP A 83 -10.42 8.03 -2.30
CA ASP A 83 -9.27 8.87 -1.94
C ASP A 83 -9.25 9.20 -0.44
N SER A 84 -10.42 9.23 0.20
CA SER A 84 -10.56 9.42 1.65
C SER A 84 -9.97 8.27 2.50
N TYR A 85 -9.81 7.08 1.92
CA TYR A 85 -9.35 5.88 2.61
C TYR A 85 -7.86 5.58 2.41
N PHE A 86 -7.13 6.34 1.62
CA PHE A 86 -5.66 6.23 1.58
C PHE A 86 -5.03 6.90 2.78
N ASP A 87 -3.96 6.28 3.30
CA ASP A 87 -3.08 6.94 4.25
C ASP A 87 -2.55 8.27 3.66
N ASP A 88 -2.40 9.27 4.52
CA ASP A 88 -1.95 10.60 4.11
C ASP A 88 -0.57 10.57 3.44
N CYS A 89 0.29 9.59 3.74
CA CYS A 89 1.59 9.45 3.09
C CYS A 89 1.51 9.26 1.57
N PHE A 90 0.38 8.79 1.04
CA PHE A 90 0.15 8.62 -0.40
C PHE A 90 -0.51 9.84 -1.06
N LYS A 91 -0.85 10.89 -0.31
CA LYS A 91 -1.47 12.09 -0.85
C LYS A 91 -0.44 13.03 -1.43
N LYS A 92 -0.84 13.74 -2.49
CA LYS A 92 0.00 14.74 -3.17
C LYS A 92 0.49 15.81 -2.19
N ASP A 93 -0.36 16.28 -1.29
CA ASP A 93 -0.01 17.35 -0.35
C ASP A 93 1.12 16.91 0.58
N THR A 94 1.09 15.67 1.04
CA THR A 94 2.18 15.09 1.84
C THR A 94 3.46 14.97 1.02
N TYR A 95 3.37 14.53 -0.24
CA TYR A 95 4.54 14.51 -1.13
C TYR A 95 5.15 15.91 -1.31
N VAL A 96 4.32 16.92 -1.60
CA VAL A 96 4.79 18.30 -1.76
C VAL A 96 5.45 18.80 -0.47
N ARG A 97 4.82 18.60 0.69
CA ARG A 97 5.37 18.97 2.00
C ARG A 97 6.70 18.27 2.31
N CYS A 98 6.82 16.98 1.99
CA CYS A 98 8.07 16.24 2.20
C CYS A 98 9.24 16.79 1.37
N TYR A 99 8.97 17.36 0.19
CA TYR A 99 9.97 17.87 -0.75
C TYR A 99 9.91 19.40 -0.91
N GLU A 100 9.27 20.12 0.02
CA GLU A 100 9.15 21.58 -0.08
C GLU A 100 10.47 22.30 0.21
N HIS A 101 11.33 21.65 1.00
CA HIS A 101 12.65 22.16 1.34
C HIS A 101 13.71 21.74 0.32
N ILE A 102 14.77 22.55 0.24
CA ILE A 102 15.90 22.26 -0.64
C ILE A 102 16.64 21.02 -0.12
N ILE A 103 16.75 20.01 -0.97
CA ILE A 103 17.72 18.93 -0.80
C ILE A 103 19.04 19.45 -1.32
N TYR A 104 19.95 19.84 -0.42
CA TYR A 104 21.26 20.34 -0.81
C TYR A 104 22.04 19.25 -1.56
N PRO A 105 22.74 19.62 -2.64
CA PRO A 105 23.59 18.67 -3.35
C PRO A 105 24.69 18.19 -2.40
N VAL A 106 24.98 16.90 -2.45
CA VAL A 106 26.14 16.31 -1.79
C VAL A 106 27.26 16.22 -2.82
N ASN A 107 28.50 16.48 -2.39
CA ASN A 107 29.66 16.29 -3.25
C ASN A 107 29.75 14.85 -3.77
N GLY A 108 30.57 14.60 -4.80
CA GLY A 108 30.88 13.24 -5.24
C GLY A 108 31.57 12.43 -4.15
N SER A 109 31.48 11.10 -4.22
CA SER A 109 32.06 10.19 -3.22
C SER A 109 33.57 10.36 -3.02
N ASN A 110 34.27 10.89 -4.03
CA ASN A 110 35.69 11.24 -3.97
C ASN A 110 36.02 12.42 -3.04
N LEU A 111 35.02 13.20 -2.63
CA LEU A 111 35.15 14.35 -1.72
C LEU A 111 34.50 14.09 -0.35
N TRP A 112 33.99 12.88 -0.09
CA TRP A 112 33.41 12.54 1.20
C TRP A 112 34.51 12.31 2.24
N GLU A 113 34.27 12.77 3.47
CA GLU A 113 35.16 12.48 4.58
C GLU A 113 35.16 10.98 4.88
N ARG A 114 36.34 10.40 5.09
CA ARG A 114 36.46 9.00 5.51
C ARG A 114 36.10 8.90 6.99
N THR A 115 35.12 8.06 7.31
CA THR A 115 34.78 7.74 8.68
C THR A 115 35.81 6.79 9.30
N LEU A 116 35.90 6.77 10.64
CA LEU A 116 36.69 5.79 11.39
C LEU A 116 36.03 4.39 11.42
N HIS A 117 34.80 4.27 10.92
CA HIS A 117 34.07 3.02 10.86
C HIS A 117 34.51 2.17 9.65
N ASP A 118 34.40 0.86 9.82
CA ASP A 118 34.66 -0.11 8.76
C ASP A 118 33.70 0.09 7.58
N ASP A 119 34.20 -0.27 6.39
CA ASP A 119 33.38 -0.27 5.19
C ASP A 119 32.19 -1.22 5.34
N VAL A 120 31.02 -0.77 4.90
CA VAL A 120 29.81 -1.61 4.85
C VAL A 120 30.02 -2.67 3.77
N LEU A 121 30.35 -3.89 4.21
CA LEU A 121 30.48 -5.03 3.31
C LEU A 121 29.11 -5.40 2.73
N PRO A 122 29.07 -5.86 1.46
CA PRO A 122 27.84 -6.37 0.89
C PRO A 122 27.31 -7.54 1.74
N PRO A 123 25.99 -7.72 1.85
CA PRO A 123 25.41 -8.86 2.54
C PRO A 123 26.01 -10.16 1.99
N VAL A 124 26.41 -11.07 2.89
CA VAL A 124 26.94 -12.36 2.49
C VAL A 124 25.91 -13.07 1.61
N PHE A 125 26.27 -13.29 0.35
CA PHE A 125 25.38 -13.97 -0.59
C PHE A 125 25.11 -15.38 -0.10
N ARG A 126 23.85 -15.67 0.25
CA ARG A 126 23.38 -17.02 0.55
C ARG A 126 22.62 -17.53 -0.67
N LYS A 127 23.08 -18.65 -1.24
CA LYS A 127 22.23 -19.40 -2.18
C LYS A 127 21.00 -19.85 -1.39
N SER A 128 19.81 -19.47 -1.84
CA SER A 128 18.60 -20.08 -1.33
C SER A 128 18.68 -21.58 -1.59
N ILE A 129 18.33 -22.39 -0.58
CA ILE A 129 18.10 -23.82 -0.80
C ILE A 129 17.00 -23.89 -1.87
N GLY A 130 17.38 -24.36 -3.06
CA GLY A 130 16.48 -24.43 -4.20
C GLY A 130 15.22 -25.19 -3.84
N ARG A 131 14.16 -24.99 -4.63
CA ARG A 131 12.91 -25.75 -4.47
C ARG A 131 13.23 -27.25 -4.41
N PRO A 132 12.79 -28.00 -3.37
CA PRO A 132 12.95 -29.44 -3.31
C PRO A 132 12.40 -30.08 -4.59
N LYS A 133 13.07 -31.10 -5.13
CA LYS A 133 12.51 -31.88 -6.24
C LYS A 133 11.17 -32.48 -5.77
N LYS A 134 10.14 -32.39 -6.60
CA LYS A 134 8.93 -33.18 -6.40
C LYS A 134 9.31 -34.65 -6.57
N GLU A 135 8.83 -35.47 -5.64
CA GLU A 135 8.71 -36.92 -5.84
C GLU A 135 7.70 -37.22 -6.95
#